data_AF-T1B330-F1
#
_entry.id   AF-T1B330-F1
#
_cell.length_a   1.000
_cell.length_b   1.000
_cell.length_c   1.000
_cell.angle_alpha   90.00
_cell.angle_beta   90.00
_cell.angle_gamma   90.00
#
_symmetry.space_group_name_H-M   'P 1'
#
loop_
_entity.id
_entity.type
_entity.pdbx_description
1 polymer ?
#
loop_
_entity_poly.entity_id
_entity_poly.type
_entity_poly.pdbx_seq_one_letter_code
_entity_poly.pdbx_strand_id
1 'polypeptide(L)'
;MLYVPVPILGIRGIRFVARKIRNLNPREAHDNKLLLGHIVRMQEEIGTGGAGFRFLYAAFLQEAASVLHQNRIAILAEALTTVGDEWRHFALNAAKMCKGRMPMDYALLANQLLQCAEQEMEIYQKLRTEIK
;
A
#
# COMPACT_ATOMS: atom_id res chain seq x y z
N MET A 1 7.43 -8.78 -5.12
CA MET A 1 6.03 -8.35 -5.01
C MET A 1 5.04 -9.13 -5.88
N LEU A 2 5.34 -9.47 -7.14
CA LEU A 2 4.42 -10.20 -8.03
C LEU A 2 4.29 -11.71 -7.74
N TYR A 3 5.42 -12.39 -7.53
CA TYR A 3 5.48 -13.85 -7.39
C TYR A 3 6.17 -14.24 -6.08
N VAL A 4 5.58 -13.84 -4.96
CA VAL A 4 6.05 -14.33 -3.67
C VAL A 4 5.51 -15.76 -3.50
N PRO A 5 6.34 -16.76 -3.18
CA PRO A 5 5.91 -18.16 -3.08
C PRO A 5 4.91 -18.41 -1.95
N VAL A 6 4.68 -17.42 -1.08
CA VAL A 6 3.72 -17.44 0.01
C VAL A 6 2.49 -16.58 -0.36
N PRO A 7 1.25 -17.10 -0.25
CA PRO A 7 0.05 -16.44 -0.78
C PRO A 7 -0.36 -15.17 -0.01
N ILE A 8 0.16 -14.96 1.20
CA ILE A 8 -0.18 -13.83 2.08
C ILE A 8 0.82 -12.66 1.99
N LEU A 9 1.78 -12.70 1.07
CA LEU A 9 2.80 -11.66 0.91
C LEU A 9 2.66 -10.93 -0.44
N GLY A 10 3.23 -9.72 -0.51
CA GLY A 10 3.17 -8.85 -1.70
C GLY A 10 1.74 -8.46 -2.06
N ILE A 11 1.45 -8.33 -3.36
CA ILE A 11 0.15 -7.88 -3.88
C ILE A 11 -1.02 -8.77 -3.39
N ARG A 12 -0.79 -10.09 -3.29
CA ARG A 12 -1.80 -11.02 -2.78
C ARG A 12 -2.11 -10.78 -1.30
N GLY A 13 -1.09 -10.44 -0.50
CA GLY A 13 -1.23 -10.03 0.89
C GLY A 13 -2.08 -8.77 1.04
N ILE A 14 -1.79 -7.73 0.23
CA ILE A 14 -2.56 -6.48 0.24
C ILE A 14 -4.04 -6.76 -0.08
N ARG A 15 -4.32 -7.52 -1.14
CA ARG A 15 -5.69 -7.92 -1.52
C ARG A 15 -6.36 -8.80 -0.45
N PHE A 16 -5.60 -9.60 0.29
CA PHE A 16 -6.12 -10.39 1.40
C PHE A 16 -6.55 -9.49 2.56
N VAL A 17 -5.69 -8.57 3.01
CA VAL A 17 -6.00 -7.61 4.06
C VAL A 17 -7.21 -6.75 3.68
N ALA A 18 -7.26 -6.25 2.44
CA ALA A 18 -8.39 -5.48 1.95
C ALA A 18 -9.72 -6.24 2.06
N ARG A 19 -9.75 -7.52 1.65
CA ARG A 19 -10.94 -8.38 1.77
C ARG A 19 -11.32 -8.62 3.24
N LYS A 20 -10.34 -8.80 4.12
CA LYS A 20 -10.59 -8.95 5.56
C LYS A 20 -11.20 -7.69 6.16
N ILE A 21 -10.65 -6.51 5.85
CA ILE A 21 -11.19 -5.23 6.31
C ILE A 21 -12.62 -5.03 5.81
N ARG A 22 -12.89 -5.28 4.53
CA ARG A 22 -14.25 -5.16 3.95
C ARG A 22 -15.31 -5.95 4.71
N ASN A 23 -14.93 -7.13 5.22
CA ASN A 23 -15.84 -8.08 5.83
C ASN A 23 -15.84 -8.01 7.38
N LEU A 24 -15.23 -6.97 7.98
CA LEU A 24 -15.28 -6.78 9.43
C LEU A 24 -16.74 -6.56 9.88
N ASN A 25 -17.11 -7.21 10.98
CA ASN A 25 -18.45 -7.11 11.54
C ASN A 25 -18.61 -5.76 12.26
N PRO A 26 -19.51 -4.86 11.84
CA PRO A 26 -19.69 -3.57 12.51
C PRO A 26 -20.10 -3.67 13.99
N ARG A 27 -20.66 -4.81 14.43
CA ARG A 27 -21.00 -5.05 15.84
C ARG A 27 -19.75 -5.16 16.74
N GLU A 28 -18.59 -5.47 16.17
CA GLU A 28 -17.30 -5.63 16.87
C GLU A 28 -16.45 -4.35 16.75
N ALA A 29 -17.09 -3.18 16.83
CA ALA A 29 -16.46 -1.89 16.53
C ALA A 29 -15.22 -1.59 17.40
N HIS A 30 -15.18 -2.07 18.65
CA HIS A 30 -14.00 -1.91 19.52
C HIS A 30 -12.79 -2.69 18.98
N ASP A 31 -12.96 -3.98 18.75
CA ASP A 31 -11.90 -4.87 18.27
C ASP A 31 -11.43 -4.48 16.86
N ASN A 32 -12.37 -4.07 16.00
CA ASN A 32 -12.05 -3.56 14.67
C ASN A 32 -11.14 -2.33 14.73
N LYS A 33 -11.34 -1.41 15.69
CA LYS A 33 -10.48 -0.24 15.87
C LYS A 33 -9.08 -0.63 16.34
N LEU A 34 -8.98 -1.60 17.26
CA LEU A 34 -7.68 -2.12 17.69
C LEU A 34 -6.92 -2.73 16.51
N LEU A 35 -7.57 -3.60 15.74
CA LEU A 35 -7.00 -4.22 14.55
C LEU A 35 -6.54 -3.18 13.53
N LEU A 36 -7.40 -2.22 13.16
CA LEU A 36 -7.05 -1.17 12.20
C LEU A 36 -5.91 -0.29 12.72
N GLY A 37 -5.91 0.05 14.01
CA GLY A 37 -4.80 0.76 14.65
C GLY A 37 -3.48 0.00 14.56
N HIS A 38 -3.50 -1.33 14.80
CA HIS A 38 -2.33 -2.18 14.63
C HIS A 38 -1.83 -2.19 13.18
N ILE A 39 -2.72 -2.27 12.19
CA ILE A 39 -2.34 -2.21 10.76
C ILE A 39 -1.64 -0.88 10.44
N VAL A 40 -2.18 0.25 10.90
CA VAL A 40 -1.56 1.57 10.68
C VAL A 40 -0.18 1.65 11.33
N ARG A 41 -0.01 1.14 12.56
CA ARG A 41 1.30 1.11 13.22
C ARG A 41 2.31 0.22 12.49
N MET A 42 1.86 -0.93 11.99
CA MET A 42 2.69 -1.82 11.17
C MET A 42 3.17 -1.13 9.89
N GLN A 43 2.37 -0.23 9.30
CA GLN A 43 2.71 0.50 8.09
C GLN A 43 3.67 1.67 8.34
N GLU A 44 3.36 2.50 9.34
CA GLU A 44 4.00 3.81 9.53
C GLU A 44 5.11 3.79 10.58
N GLU A 45 4.92 3.12 11.72
CA GLU A 45 5.88 3.16 12.84
C GLU A 45 6.88 2.00 12.78
N ILE A 46 6.40 0.78 12.55
CA ILE A 46 7.23 -0.43 12.55
C ILE A 46 7.94 -0.59 11.20
N GLY A 47 7.31 -0.14 10.12
CA GLY A 47 7.87 -0.22 8.79
C GLY A 47 7.85 -1.64 8.21
N THR A 48 6.67 -2.24 8.09
CA THR A 48 6.50 -3.60 7.49
C THR A 48 6.01 -3.56 6.04
N GLY A 49 6.27 -2.45 5.33
CA GLY A 49 5.85 -2.26 3.94
C GLY A 49 4.62 -1.38 3.77
N GLY A 50 4.57 -0.24 4.47
CA GLY A 50 3.66 0.89 4.19
C GLY A 50 4.23 1.90 3.18
N ALA A 51 3.81 3.16 3.27
CA ALA A 51 4.20 4.21 2.33
C ALA A 51 5.73 4.44 2.27
N GLY A 52 6.40 4.41 3.43
CA GLY A 52 7.85 4.64 3.53
C GLY A 52 8.70 3.76 2.61
N PHE A 53 8.35 2.47 2.48
CA PHE A 53 9.08 1.55 1.59
C PHE A 53 8.89 1.88 0.11
N ARG A 54 7.74 2.43 -0.26
CA ARG A 54 7.46 2.86 -1.64
C ARG A 54 8.23 4.11 -1.98
N PHE A 55 8.27 5.08 -1.07
CA PHE A 55 9.11 6.26 -1.26
C PHE A 55 10.60 5.90 -1.34
N LEU A 56 11.07 4.97 -0.49
CA LEU A 56 12.46 4.51 -0.53
C LEU A 56 12.77 3.84 -1.88
N TYR A 57 11.92 2.92 -2.33
CA TYR A 57 12.14 2.25 -3.61
C TYR A 57 11.96 3.18 -4.81
N ALA A 58 11.04 4.15 -4.73
CA ALA A 58 10.88 5.18 -5.74
C ALA A 58 12.13 6.06 -5.85
N ALA A 59 12.69 6.53 -4.73
CA ALA A 59 13.92 7.30 -4.71
C ALA A 59 15.08 6.50 -5.34
N PHE A 60 15.21 5.22 -4.97
CA PHE A 60 16.19 4.32 -5.59
C PHE A 60 16.00 4.21 -7.12
N LEU A 61 14.76 4.00 -7.59
CA LEU A 61 14.48 3.89 -9.02
C LEU A 61 14.76 5.21 -9.75
N GLN A 62 14.47 6.35 -9.13
CA GLN A 62 14.75 7.68 -9.69
C GLN A 62 16.26 7.90 -9.88
N GLU A 63 17.07 7.55 -8.88
CA GLU A 63 18.54 7.61 -8.98
C GLU A 63 19.07 6.64 -10.04
N ALA A 64 18.58 5.39 -10.03
CA ALA A 64 18.96 4.39 -11.02
C ALA A 64 18.60 4.81 -12.46
N ALA A 65 17.43 5.43 -12.66
CA ALA A 65 17.02 5.96 -13.95
C ALA A 65 17.99 7.02 -14.49
N SER A 66 18.51 7.88 -13.60
CA SER A 66 19.52 8.89 -13.94
C SER A 66 20.83 8.24 -14.36
N VAL A 67 21.34 7.30 -13.57
CA VAL A 67 22.62 6.60 -13.83
C VAL A 67 22.56 5.76 -15.11
N LEU A 68 21.43 5.09 -15.36
CA LEU A 68 21.24 4.23 -16.53
C LEU A 68 20.74 4.98 -17.77
N HIS A 69 20.45 6.28 -17.65
CA HIS A 69 19.82 7.09 -18.69
C HIS A 69 18.49 6.50 -19.22
N GLN A 70 17.70 5.90 -18.33
CA GLN A 70 16.43 5.25 -18.68
C GLN A 70 15.23 6.04 -18.15
N ASN A 71 14.74 6.99 -18.95
CA ASN A 71 13.59 7.83 -18.57
C ASN A 71 12.32 7.01 -18.21
N ARG A 72 12.16 5.81 -18.78
CA ARG A 72 11.04 4.92 -18.47
C ARG A 72 11.05 4.45 -17.01
N ILE A 73 12.23 4.25 -16.42
CA ILE A 73 12.35 3.90 -15.00
C ILE A 73 11.96 5.10 -14.12
N ALA A 74 12.33 6.32 -14.50
CA ALA A 74 11.94 7.53 -13.76
C ALA A 74 10.41 7.71 -13.70
N ILE A 75 9.70 7.46 -14.82
CA ILE A 75 8.23 7.48 -14.85
C ILE A 75 7.64 6.45 -13.87
N LEU A 76 8.23 5.26 -13.80
CA LEU A 76 7.79 4.21 -12.87
C LEU A 76 8.12 4.56 -11.40
N ALA A 77 9.22 5.27 -11.16
CA ALA A 77 9.57 5.80 -9.84
C ALA A 77 8.55 6.84 -9.35
N GLU A 78 8.14 7.77 -10.23
CA GLU A 78 7.10 8.76 -9.93
C GLU A 78 5.76 8.07 -9.63
N ALA A 79 5.35 7.12 -10.46
CA ALA A 79 4.14 6.33 -10.22
C ALA A 79 4.18 5.59 -8.87
N LEU A 80 5.35 5.09 -8.46
CA LEU A 80 5.51 4.43 -7.18
C LEU A 80 5.44 5.42 -5.99
N THR A 81 5.89 6.66 -6.19
CA THR A 81 5.67 7.75 -5.21
C THR A 81 4.18 8.00 -5.02
N THR A 82 3.41 8.08 -6.10
CA THR A 82 1.94 8.23 -6.04
C THR A 82 1.28 7.09 -5.27
N VAL A 83 1.71 5.84 -5.49
CA VAL A 83 1.24 4.71 -4.69
C VAL A 83 1.57 4.90 -3.21
N GLY A 84 2.78 5.37 -2.89
CA GLY A 84 3.16 5.70 -1.51
C GLY A 84 2.19 6.70 -0.86
N ASP A 85 1.73 7.71 -1.59
CA ASP A 85 0.74 8.66 -1.10
C ASP A 85 -0.63 8.02 -0.87
N GLU A 86 -1.06 7.08 -1.72
CA GLU A 86 -2.29 6.32 -1.49
C GLU A 86 -2.23 5.46 -0.21
N TRP A 87 -1.06 4.89 0.11
CA TRP A 87 -0.86 4.21 1.39
C TRP A 87 -0.98 5.17 2.57
N ARG A 88 -0.45 6.40 2.46
CA ARG A 88 -0.64 7.44 3.49
C ARG A 88 -2.10 7.84 3.63
N HIS A 89 -2.84 7.96 2.54
CA HIS A 89 -4.26 8.25 2.58
C HIS A 89 -5.07 7.16 3.29
N PHE A 90 -4.76 5.89 3.02
CA PHE A 90 -5.33 4.76 3.78
C PHE A 90 -5.04 4.90 5.28
N ALA A 91 -3.76 5.09 5.66
CA ALA A 91 -3.35 5.19 7.05
C ALA A 91 -4.02 6.37 7.77
N LEU A 92 -4.12 7.53 7.10
CA LEU A 92 -4.75 8.72 7.61
C LEU A 92 -6.26 8.52 7.85
N ASN A 93 -6.96 7.94 6.87
CA ASN A 93 -8.39 7.66 6.99
C ASN A 93 -8.65 6.65 8.12
N ALA A 94 -7.90 5.54 8.15
CA ALA A 94 -8.01 4.54 9.20
C ALA A 94 -7.77 5.16 10.59
N ALA A 95 -6.75 6.00 10.74
CA ALA A 95 -6.45 6.69 12.00
C ALA A 95 -7.56 7.68 12.40
N LYS A 96 -8.11 8.46 11.45
CA LYS A 96 -9.24 9.37 11.70
C LYS A 96 -10.49 8.61 12.15
N MET A 97 -10.80 7.49 11.49
CA MET A 97 -11.94 6.63 11.83
C MET A 97 -11.78 5.98 13.21
N CYS A 98 -10.58 5.47 13.53
CA CYS A 98 -10.29 4.91 14.85
C CYS A 98 -10.42 5.94 15.96
N LYS A 99 -10.01 7.20 15.71
CA LYS A 99 -10.12 8.33 16.64
C LYS A 99 -11.51 8.98 16.67
N GLY A 100 -12.49 8.47 15.92
CA GLY A 100 -13.85 9.03 15.85
C GLY A 100 -13.94 10.39 15.15
N ARG A 101 -12.91 10.79 14.40
CA ARG A 101 -12.86 12.05 13.61
C ARG A 101 -13.46 11.89 12.21
N MET A 102 -13.85 10.67 11.85
CA MET A 102 -14.50 10.28 10.60
C MET A 102 -15.38 9.06 10.89
N PRO A 103 -16.57 8.92 10.29
CA PRO A 103 -17.37 7.70 10.40
C PRO A 103 -16.61 6.48 9.90
N MET A 104 -16.78 5.33 10.56
CA MET A 104 -16.12 4.10 10.15
C MET A 104 -16.67 3.62 8.80
N ASP A 105 -15.80 3.50 7.81
CA ASP A 105 -16.13 2.99 6.48
C ASP A 105 -15.12 1.92 6.06
N TYR A 106 -15.48 0.67 6.33
CA TYR A 106 -14.65 -0.49 5.99
C TYR A 106 -14.52 -0.70 4.48
N ALA A 107 -15.53 -0.30 3.69
CA ALA A 107 -15.52 -0.46 2.25
C ALA A 107 -14.52 0.53 1.62
N LEU A 108 -14.49 1.78 2.09
CA LEU A 108 -13.50 2.78 1.69
C LEU A 108 -12.07 2.30 1.97
N LEU A 109 -11.78 1.89 3.20
CA LEU A 109 -10.45 1.40 3.58
C LEU A 109 -10.02 0.19 2.75
N ALA A 110 -10.94 -0.75 2.50
CA ALA A 110 -10.67 -1.90 1.64
C ALA A 110 -10.41 -1.49 0.18
N ASN A 111 -11.18 -0.55 -0.36
CA ASN A 111 -10.99 -0.05 -1.72
C ASN A 111 -9.62 0.63 -1.89
N GLN A 112 -9.18 1.45 -0.92
CA GLN A 112 -7.88 2.10 -0.96
C GLN A 112 -6.73 1.08 -1.03
N LEU A 113 -6.80 0.01 -0.24
CA LEU A 113 -5.79 -1.07 -0.31
C LEU A 113 -5.84 -1.85 -1.63
N LEU A 114 -7.03 -2.10 -2.18
CA LEU A 114 -7.15 -2.74 -3.49
C LEU A 114 -6.56 -1.87 -4.60
N GLN A 115 -6.81 -0.56 -4.56
CA GLN A 115 -6.22 0.40 -5.50
C GLN A 115 -4.69 0.37 -5.42
N CYS A 116 -4.13 0.43 -4.21
CA CYS A 116 -2.68 0.27 -4.01
C CYS A 116 -2.17 -1.04 -4.62
N ALA A 117 -2.86 -2.16 -4.40
CA ALA A 117 -2.47 -3.46 -4.93
C ALA A 117 -2.46 -3.52 -6.47
N GLU A 118 -3.46 -2.92 -7.13
CA GLU A 118 -3.52 -2.88 -8.60
C GLU A 118 -2.44 -1.98 -9.19
N GLN A 119 -2.27 -0.77 -8.65
CA GLN A 119 -1.25 0.16 -9.12
C GLN A 119 0.16 -0.42 -8.94
N GLU A 120 0.45 -1.04 -7.79
CA GLU A 120 1.72 -1.74 -7.59
C GLU A 120 1.92 -2.89 -8.58
N MET A 121 0.88 -3.68 -8.82
CA MET A 121 0.95 -4.78 -9.79
C MET A 121 1.36 -4.29 -11.17
N GLU A 122 0.73 -3.22 -11.66
CA GLU A 122 1.05 -2.62 -12.95
C GLU A 122 2.50 -2.12 -12.99
N ILE A 123 2.94 -1.38 -11.95
CA ILE A 123 4.30 -0.85 -11.86
C ILE A 123 5.33 -2.00 -11.90
N TYR A 124 5.16 -3.04 -11.08
CA TYR A 124 6.10 -4.16 -11.03
C TYR A 124 6.13 -4.97 -12.34
N GLN A 125 4.99 -5.07 -13.04
CA GLN A 125 4.95 -5.72 -14.36
C GLN A 125 5.72 -4.92 -15.40
N LYS A 126 5.57 -3.59 -15.41
CA LYS A 126 6.31 -2.69 -16.29
C LYS A 126 7.81 -2.70 -15.97
N LEU A 127 8.19 -2.56 -14.69
CA LEU A 127 9.59 -2.61 -14.26
C LEU A 127 10.28 -3.90 -14.72
N ARG A 128 9.61 -5.05 -14.62
CA ARG A 128 10.16 -6.33 -15.10
C ARG A 128 10.44 -6.34 -16.61
N THR A 129 9.68 -5.57 -17.38
CA THR A 129 9.81 -5.50 -18.84
C THR A 129 10.90 -4.49 -19.24
N GLU A 130 11.01 -3.39 -18.52
CA GLU A 130 11.95 -2.29 -18.81
C GLU A 130 13.39 -2.57 -18.30
N ILE A 131 13.57 -3.44 -17.31
CA ILE A 131 14.90 -3.80 -16.74
C ILE A 131 15.56 -4.99 -17.49
N LYS A 132 15.13 -5.31 -18.71
CA LYS A 132 15.79 -6.30 -19.56
C LYS A 132 16.85 -5.66 -20.44
#